data_AF-A0A949YLV9-F1
#
_entry.id   AF-A0A949YLV9-F1
#
_cell.length_a   1.000
_cell.length_b   1.000
_cell.length_c   1.000
_cell.angle_alpha   90.00
_cell.angle_beta   90.00
_cell.angle_gamma   90.00
#
_symmetry.space_group_name_H-M   'P 1'
#
loop_
_entity.id
_entity.type
_entity.pdbx_description
1 polymer ?
#
loop_
_entity_poly.entity_id
_entity_poly.type
_entity_poly.pdbx_seq_one_letter_code
_entity_poly.pdbx_strand_id
1 'polypeptide(L)'
;MKWQVGLYAAAVLIPLAAFAIEVIFIRQLKRLCAYLATGAIGLSFLLSLVGFVDYYAIEAQGVWAEHHAEAEPGVLGENTGAALRHHEAHGPHVWQASFDWVLLGGKPLAGPTNDPLAGKTLSFPLGVYIDNLSVVMFLMVTLVATLIHIYSMGYMHDDSRYPRFFAFLSLFCFSMLGLVASSNVFMIFIFWELVGICSYLLIGFWYEEKTNCDAANKAFIVNRIGDVGMLVGLGLLWTSLGTFNFQEISEGLHGPTGEFNRVQEVVEFHSPEAGAEHVPPVQMPYWLLSVAGLGIFAGCVGKSAQFPLHVWLPDAMAGPTPVSALIHAATMVAAGVYLVGRFFPVFTAPVLLYIAYTGGI
;
A
#
# COMPACT_ATOMS: atom_id res chain seq x y z
N MET A 1 5.99 10.53 -17.83
CA MET A 1 5.16 10.36 -16.61
C MET A 1 4.12 11.47 -16.58
N LYS A 2 2.86 11.16 -16.25
CA LYS A 2 1.88 12.19 -15.90
C LYS A 2 2.43 12.98 -14.69
N TRP A 3 2.34 14.30 -14.70
CA TRP A 3 2.98 15.14 -13.67
C TRP A 3 2.45 14.81 -12.26
N GLN A 4 1.20 14.35 -12.17
CA GLN A 4 0.56 13.88 -10.94
C GLN A 4 1.32 12.73 -10.27
N VAL A 5 1.80 11.74 -11.04
CA VAL A 5 2.60 10.64 -10.50
C VAL A 5 3.92 11.18 -9.93
N GLY A 6 4.52 12.16 -10.60
CA GLY A 6 5.73 12.84 -10.12
C GLY A 6 5.50 13.56 -8.80
N LEU A 7 4.31 14.13 -8.59
CA LEU A 7 3.93 14.82 -7.36
C LEU A 7 3.82 13.84 -6.17
N TYR A 8 3.17 12.69 -6.32
CA TYR A 8 3.11 11.67 -5.26
C TYR A 8 4.46 10.99 -5.03
N ALA A 9 5.22 10.72 -6.09
CA ALA A 9 6.59 10.22 -5.96
C ALA A 9 7.47 11.19 -5.17
N ALA A 10 7.38 12.49 -5.45
CA ALA A 10 8.06 13.51 -4.67
C ALA A 10 7.59 13.52 -3.19
N ALA A 11 6.28 13.44 -2.95
CA ALA A 11 5.72 13.39 -1.59
C ALA A 11 6.26 12.21 -0.77
N VAL A 12 6.52 11.06 -1.40
CA VAL A 12 7.17 9.89 -0.77
C VAL A 12 8.67 10.14 -0.54
N LEU A 13 9.38 10.69 -1.52
CA LEU A 13 10.85 10.82 -1.47
C LEU A 13 11.34 11.96 -0.56
N ILE A 14 10.53 12.99 -0.33
CA ILE A 14 10.90 14.13 0.50
C ILE A 14 11.24 13.71 1.96
N PRO A 15 10.41 12.92 2.67
CA PRO A 15 10.76 12.41 4.00
C PRO A 15 12.00 11.51 4.00
N LEU A 16 12.24 10.75 2.93
CA LEU A 16 13.46 9.95 2.79
C LEU A 16 14.71 10.83 2.66
N ALA A 17 14.63 11.89 1.85
CA ALA A 17 15.71 12.86 1.72
C ALA A 17 15.99 13.56 3.06
N ALA A 18 14.94 13.91 3.80
CA ALA A 18 15.06 14.49 5.13
C ALA A 18 15.76 13.53 6.10
N PHE A 19 15.32 12.27 6.16
CA PHE A 19 15.96 11.21 6.93
C PHE A 19 17.45 11.05 6.60
N ALA A 20 17.80 11.00 5.30
CA ALA A 20 19.19 10.84 4.87
C ALA A 20 20.07 12.01 5.35
N ILE A 21 19.57 13.25 5.21
CA ILE A 21 20.27 14.45 5.69
C ILE A 21 20.41 14.41 7.22
N GLU A 22 19.37 14.02 7.94
CA GLU A 22 19.37 13.94 9.41
C GLU A 22 20.36 12.91 9.94
N VAL A 23 20.45 11.75 9.30
CA VAL A 23 21.41 10.70 9.68
C VAL A 23 22.84 11.10 9.36
N ILE A 24 23.10 11.65 8.17
CA ILE A 24 24.45 12.06 7.75
C ILE A 24 24.97 13.19 8.65
N PHE A 25 24.12 14.17 8.96
CA PHE A 25 24.50 15.37 9.71
C PHE A 25 23.99 15.37 11.15
N ILE A 26 23.78 14.19 11.74
CA ILE A 26 23.15 14.02 13.06
C ILE A 26 23.84 14.80 14.19
N ARG A 27 25.18 14.95 14.11
CA ARG A 27 25.99 15.69 15.09
C ARG A 27 25.95 17.21 14.90
N GLN A 28 25.63 17.68 13.69
CA GLN A 28 25.69 19.08 13.30
C GLN A 28 24.34 19.78 13.39
N LEU A 29 23.26 19.08 13.06
CA LEU A 29 21.93 19.67 12.91
C LEU A 29 21.31 20.14 14.23
N LYS A 30 21.66 19.54 15.38
CA LYS A 30 21.11 19.90 16.72
C LYS A 30 19.58 20.08 16.67
N ARG A 31 19.07 21.32 16.68
CA ARG A 31 17.62 21.63 16.63
C ARG A 31 17.09 21.82 15.21
N LEU A 32 17.96 22.04 14.22
CA LEU A 32 17.57 22.21 12.82
C LEU A 32 16.95 20.95 12.22
N CYS A 33 17.26 19.76 12.76
CA CYS A 33 16.64 18.51 12.31
C CYS A 33 15.11 18.56 12.43
N ALA A 34 14.57 19.12 13.52
CA ALA A 34 13.13 19.18 13.71
C ALA A 34 12.43 20.06 12.68
N TYR A 35 13.02 21.22 12.36
CA TYR A 35 12.49 22.08 11.30
C TYR A 35 12.61 21.43 9.91
N LEU A 36 13.69 20.66 9.69
CA LEU A 36 13.90 19.95 8.44
C LEU A 36 12.90 18.80 8.26
N ALA A 37 12.74 17.91 9.25
CA ALA A 37 11.71 16.86 9.25
C ALA A 37 10.30 17.45 9.12
N THR A 38 9.96 18.46 9.92
CA THR A 38 8.63 19.08 9.90
C THR A 38 8.36 19.78 8.57
N GLY A 39 9.35 20.49 8.02
CA GLY A 39 9.25 21.13 6.71
C GLY A 39 9.11 20.11 5.58
N ALA A 40 9.83 18.99 5.66
CA ALA A 40 9.75 17.90 4.69
C ALA A 40 8.35 17.27 4.68
N ILE A 41 7.81 16.87 5.84
CA ILE A 41 6.47 16.27 5.89
C ILE A 41 5.38 17.28 5.54
N GLY A 42 5.55 18.56 5.92
CA GLY A 42 4.64 19.65 5.54
C GLY A 42 4.64 19.89 4.03
N LEU A 43 5.79 19.79 3.36
CA LEU A 43 5.87 19.84 1.90
C LEU A 43 5.16 18.63 1.26
N SER A 44 5.36 17.42 1.78
CA SER A 44 4.63 16.23 1.33
C SER A 44 3.12 16.35 1.51
N PHE A 45 2.66 17.00 2.60
CA PHE A 45 1.25 17.32 2.81
C PHE A 45 0.73 18.30 1.76
N LEU A 46 1.45 19.39 1.48
CA LEU A 46 1.04 20.35 0.44
C LEU A 46 0.96 19.69 -0.94
N LEU A 47 1.93 18.84 -1.29
CA LEU A 47 1.89 18.07 -2.52
C LEU A 47 0.69 17.13 -2.55
N SER A 48 0.45 16.40 -1.46
CA SER A 48 -0.71 15.48 -1.35
C SER A 48 -2.05 16.22 -1.42
N LEU A 49 -2.14 17.43 -0.86
CA LEU A 49 -3.32 18.29 -0.96
C LEU A 49 -3.57 18.75 -2.40
N VAL A 50 -2.52 19.18 -3.11
CA VAL A 50 -2.62 19.55 -4.53
C VAL A 50 -3.05 18.34 -5.35
N GLY A 51 -2.46 17.17 -5.10
CA GLY A 51 -2.83 15.92 -5.77
C GLY A 51 -4.28 15.50 -5.48
N PHE A 52 -4.76 15.71 -4.25
CA PHE A 52 -6.16 15.45 -3.87
C PHE A 52 -7.13 16.37 -4.61
N VAL A 53 -6.84 17.67 -4.64
CA VAL A 53 -7.68 18.65 -5.33
C VAL A 53 -7.71 18.40 -6.83
N ASP A 54 -6.56 18.09 -7.45
CA ASP A 54 -6.50 17.75 -8.89
C ASP A 54 -7.32 16.49 -9.19
N TYR A 55 -7.18 15.46 -8.36
CA TYR A 55 -7.91 14.21 -8.52
C TYR A 55 -9.42 14.41 -8.51
N TYR A 56 -9.95 15.07 -7.47
CA TYR A 56 -11.38 15.31 -7.33
C TYR A 56 -11.92 16.35 -8.31
N ALA A 57 -11.09 17.32 -8.75
CA ALA A 57 -11.51 18.27 -9.77
C ALA A 57 -11.71 17.57 -11.13
N ILE A 58 -10.85 16.62 -11.48
CA ILE A 58 -10.99 15.81 -12.70
C ILE A 58 -12.21 14.89 -12.59
N GLU A 59 -12.39 14.20 -11.46
CA GLU A 59 -13.53 13.33 -11.23
C GLU A 59 -14.86 14.10 -11.28
N ALA A 60 -14.91 15.30 -10.67
CA ALA A 60 -16.05 16.18 -10.77
C ALA A 60 -16.36 16.54 -12.24
N GLN A 61 -15.36 16.95 -13.02
CA GLN A 61 -15.54 17.26 -14.44
C GLN A 61 -16.08 16.07 -15.26
N GLY A 62 -15.64 14.85 -14.94
CA GLY A 62 -16.19 13.62 -15.54
C GLY A 62 -17.68 13.44 -15.23
N VAL A 63 -18.08 13.58 -13.97
CA VAL A 63 -19.49 13.48 -13.54
C VAL A 63 -20.34 14.56 -14.21
N TRP A 64 -19.88 15.82 -14.25
CA TRP A 64 -20.63 16.89 -14.91
C TRP A 64 -20.78 16.67 -16.43
N ALA A 65 -19.79 16.07 -17.09
CA ALA A 65 -19.86 15.75 -18.51
C ALA A 65 -20.92 14.68 -18.82
N GLU A 66 -21.07 13.66 -17.97
CA GLU A 66 -22.12 12.63 -18.09
C GLU A 66 -23.52 13.23 -17.89
N HIS A 67 -23.70 14.10 -16.89
CA HIS A 67 -24.96 14.81 -16.65
C HIS A 67 -25.37 15.73 -17.81
N HIS A 68 -24.41 16.27 -18.57
CA HIS A 68 -24.70 17.05 -19.77
C HIS A 68 -25.03 16.19 -21.00
N ALA A 69 -24.50 14.96 -21.08
CA ALA A 69 -24.82 14.02 -22.14
C ALA A 69 -26.23 13.41 -22.01
N GLU A 70 -26.71 13.19 -20.76
CA GLU A 70 -28.08 12.72 -20.51
C GLU A 70 -29.16 13.80 -20.65
N ALA A 71 -28.77 15.08 -20.71
CA ALA A 71 -29.69 16.22 -20.73
C ALA A 71 -30.10 16.71 -22.13
N GLU A 72 -29.60 16.12 -23.23
CA GLU A 72 -30.06 16.45 -24.59
C GLU A 72 -31.29 15.63 -24.99
N PRO A 73 -32.49 16.24 -25.07
CA PRO A 73 -33.68 15.54 -25.54
C PRO A 73 -33.75 15.64 -27.07
N GLY A 74 -33.41 14.54 -27.74
CA GLY A 74 -33.98 14.19 -29.04
C GLY A 74 -33.04 14.23 -30.25
N VAL A 75 -32.50 13.07 -30.61
CA VAL A 75 -32.42 12.59 -32.01
C VAL A 75 -32.60 11.07 -32.01
N LEU A 76 -33.84 10.61 -32.23
CA LEU A 76 -34.11 9.24 -32.69
C LEU A 76 -33.78 9.20 -34.20
N GLY A 77 -32.60 8.70 -34.56
CA GLY A 77 -32.20 8.57 -35.96
C GLY A 77 -31.00 7.62 -36.12
N GLU A 78 -31.29 6.46 -36.70
CA GLU A 78 -30.37 5.52 -37.39
C GLU A 78 -28.86 5.74 -37.18
N ASN A 79 -28.31 5.23 -36.08
CA ASN A 79 -26.88 4.88 -35.95
C ASN A 79 -26.62 4.03 -34.69
N THR A 80 -27.45 3.00 -34.48
CA THR A 80 -27.37 2.04 -33.36
C THR A 80 -26.15 1.10 -33.41
N GLY A 81 -25.12 1.42 -34.21
CA GLY A 81 -23.83 0.72 -34.24
C GLY A 81 -22.64 1.57 -33.76
N ALA A 82 -22.79 2.91 -33.68
CA ALA A 82 -21.72 3.82 -33.28
C ALA A 82 -21.84 4.29 -31.82
N ALA A 83 -23.05 4.39 -31.29
CA ALA A 83 -23.30 4.79 -29.90
C ALA A 83 -22.86 3.74 -28.86
N LEU A 84 -22.74 2.46 -29.26
CA LEU A 84 -22.22 1.39 -28.41
C LEU A 84 -20.68 1.36 -28.31
N ARG A 85 -19.96 2.19 -29.08
CA ARG A 85 -18.48 2.28 -28.99
C ARG A 85 -17.98 3.35 -28.02
N HIS A 86 -18.87 4.19 -27.48
CA HIS A 86 -18.50 5.23 -26.51
C HIS A 86 -18.92 4.91 -25.07
N HIS A 87 -19.46 3.73 -24.80
CA HIS A 87 -19.45 3.13 -23.46
C HIS A 87 -18.07 2.53 -23.17
N GLU A 88 -16.99 3.31 -23.35
CA GLU A 88 -15.81 3.09 -22.51
C GLU A 88 -16.25 3.58 -21.14
N ALA A 89 -16.73 2.65 -20.30
CA ALA A 89 -16.95 2.90 -18.89
C ALA A 89 -15.71 3.63 -18.37
N HIS A 90 -15.88 4.90 -17.95
CA HIS A 90 -14.82 5.66 -17.33
C HIS A 90 -14.46 4.94 -16.03
N GLY A 91 -13.52 4.00 -16.12
CA GLY A 91 -12.96 3.31 -14.97
C GLY A 91 -12.35 4.32 -14.00
N PRO A 92 -12.15 3.95 -12.73
CA PRO A 92 -11.58 4.84 -11.73
C PRO A 92 -10.27 5.46 -12.26
N HIS A 93 -10.08 6.77 -12.05
CA HIS A 93 -8.90 7.47 -12.54
C HIS A 93 -7.63 6.94 -11.87
N VAL A 94 -6.89 6.08 -12.55
CA VAL A 94 -5.63 5.55 -12.02
C VAL A 94 -4.44 6.32 -12.59
N TRP A 95 -3.53 6.75 -11.70
CA TRP A 95 -2.22 7.25 -12.09
C TRP A 95 -1.15 6.22 -11.75
N GLN A 96 -0.50 5.70 -12.78
CA GLN A 96 0.54 4.68 -12.64
C GLN A 96 1.81 5.07 -13.39
N ALA A 97 2.95 4.78 -12.79
CA ALA A 97 4.23 4.68 -13.48
C ALA A 97 5.06 3.59 -12.83
N SER A 98 5.70 2.74 -13.63
CA SER A 98 6.59 1.70 -13.16
C SER A 98 7.87 1.66 -14.00
N PHE A 99 8.95 1.17 -13.39
CA PHE A 99 10.18 0.80 -14.08
C PHE A 99 10.68 -0.54 -13.54
N ASP A 100 11.27 -1.37 -14.39
CA ASP A 100 11.78 -2.68 -13.98
C ASP A 100 13.03 -2.52 -13.12
N TRP A 101 12.92 -2.87 -11.84
CA TRP A 101 14.02 -2.73 -10.87
C TRP A 101 14.99 -3.91 -10.93
N VAL A 102 14.43 -5.13 -10.92
CA VAL A 102 15.21 -6.37 -10.97
C VAL A 102 14.58 -7.29 -11.99
N LEU A 103 15.40 -7.76 -12.93
CA LEU A 103 15.08 -8.81 -13.89
C LEU A 103 15.86 -10.06 -13.48
N LEU A 104 15.19 -10.99 -12.81
CA LEU A 104 15.73 -12.30 -12.47
C LEU A 104 15.27 -13.31 -13.53
N GLY A 105 16.11 -13.52 -14.55
CA GLY A 105 15.86 -14.45 -15.64
C GLY A 105 17.11 -14.61 -16.52
N GLY A 106 17.53 -15.86 -16.74
CA GLY A 106 18.69 -16.20 -17.55
C GLY A 106 18.49 -15.87 -19.03
N LYS A 107 19.60 -15.65 -19.75
CA LYS A 107 19.63 -15.45 -21.21
C LYS A 107 18.63 -16.38 -21.92
N PRO A 108 17.93 -15.91 -22.97
CA PRO A 108 17.03 -16.75 -23.73
C PRO A 108 17.82 -17.97 -24.25
N LEU A 109 17.50 -19.15 -23.74
CA LEU A 109 18.14 -20.39 -24.16
C LEU A 109 17.44 -20.90 -25.41
N ALA A 110 18.22 -21.04 -26.48
CA ALA A 110 17.81 -21.66 -27.73
C ALA A 110 17.66 -23.18 -27.53
N GLY A 111 16.47 -23.66 -27.18
CA GLY A 111 16.15 -25.09 -27.23
C GLY A 111 15.00 -25.53 -26.31
N PRO A 112 14.29 -26.62 -26.64
CA PRO A 112 13.22 -27.15 -25.81
C PRO A 112 13.80 -27.86 -24.58
N THR A 113 13.38 -27.44 -23.39
CA THR A 113 13.73 -28.08 -22.11
C THR A 113 12.45 -28.37 -21.32
N ASN A 114 12.48 -29.43 -20.50
CA ASN A 114 11.35 -29.88 -19.68
C ASN A 114 11.31 -29.22 -18.30
N ASP A 115 11.98 -28.08 -18.13
CA ASP A 115 12.07 -27.37 -16.86
C ASP A 115 10.91 -26.34 -16.76
N PRO A 116 9.96 -26.49 -15.82
CA PRO A 116 8.80 -25.60 -15.69
C PRO A 116 9.14 -24.14 -15.33
N LEU A 117 10.41 -23.86 -15.01
CA LEU A 117 10.95 -22.52 -14.75
C LEU A 117 11.81 -21.95 -15.89
N ALA A 118 12.09 -22.73 -16.95
CA ALA A 118 12.87 -22.25 -18.07
C ALA A 118 12.09 -21.18 -18.86
N GLY A 119 12.60 -19.94 -18.84
CA GLY A 119 12.07 -18.82 -19.64
C GLY A 119 11.14 -17.84 -18.91
N LYS A 120 10.84 -18.06 -17.62
CA LYS A 120 10.11 -17.04 -16.83
C LYS A 120 11.07 -15.93 -16.39
N THR A 121 11.07 -14.82 -17.12
CA THR A 121 11.74 -13.60 -16.69
C THR A 121 10.96 -12.98 -15.55
N LEU A 122 11.54 -12.97 -14.35
CA LEU A 122 10.89 -12.40 -13.19
C LEU A 122 11.24 -10.91 -13.13
N SER A 123 10.32 -10.06 -13.59
CA SER A 123 10.43 -8.61 -13.45
C SER A 123 9.79 -8.15 -12.13
N PHE A 124 10.53 -7.36 -11.37
CA PHE A 124 9.99 -6.62 -10.23
C PHE A 124 9.85 -5.14 -10.63
N PRO A 125 8.71 -4.71 -11.18
CA PRO A 125 8.52 -3.30 -11.49
C PRO A 125 8.39 -2.49 -10.20
N LEU A 126 9.30 -1.56 -9.95
CA LEU A 126 9.08 -0.53 -8.93
C LEU A 126 8.20 0.55 -9.55
N GLY A 127 7.04 0.80 -8.96
CA GLY A 127 6.11 1.77 -9.47
C GLY A 127 5.32 2.48 -8.40
N VAL A 128 4.70 3.57 -8.83
CA VAL A 128 3.74 4.36 -8.06
C VAL A 128 2.38 4.10 -8.67
N TYR A 129 1.43 3.64 -7.85
CA TYR A 129 0.03 3.47 -8.23
C TYR A 129 -0.84 4.30 -7.30
N ILE A 130 -1.60 5.23 -7.88
CA ILE A 130 -2.47 6.15 -7.14
C ILE A 130 -3.90 6.00 -7.66
N ASP A 131 -4.80 5.63 -6.75
CA ASP A 131 -6.25 5.53 -6.90
C ASP A 131 -6.97 6.32 -5.80
N ASN A 132 -8.31 6.33 -5.83
CA ASN A 132 -9.17 6.97 -4.82
C ASN A 132 -8.70 6.70 -3.38
N LEU A 133 -8.49 5.42 -3.05
CA LEU A 133 -8.09 4.99 -1.71
C LEU A 133 -6.71 5.54 -1.33
N SER A 134 -5.75 5.50 -2.25
CA SER A 134 -4.40 5.99 -2.02
C SER A 134 -4.37 7.50 -1.83
N VAL A 135 -5.12 8.27 -2.64
CA VAL A 135 -5.20 9.74 -2.52
C VAL A 135 -5.71 10.18 -1.15
N VAL A 136 -6.79 9.56 -0.67
CA VAL A 136 -7.35 9.84 0.66
C VAL A 136 -6.35 9.49 1.77
N MET A 137 -5.70 8.32 1.66
CA MET A 137 -4.70 7.88 2.64
C MET A 137 -3.47 8.79 2.66
N PHE A 138 -2.99 9.25 1.50
CA PHE A 138 -1.88 10.20 1.40
C PHE A 138 -2.21 11.50 2.15
N LEU A 139 -3.39 12.07 1.91
CA LEU A 139 -3.83 13.29 2.58
C LEU A 139 -3.92 13.09 4.11
N MET A 140 -4.55 12.00 4.54
CA MET A 140 -4.75 11.69 5.96
C MET A 140 -3.40 11.48 6.69
N VAL A 141 -2.52 10.63 6.14
CA VAL A 141 -1.21 10.33 6.72
C VAL A 141 -0.35 11.58 6.82
N THR A 142 -0.24 12.36 5.73
CA THR A 142 0.63 13.55 5.71
C THR A 142 0.09 14.67 6.60
N LEU A 143 -1.23 14.83 6.69
CA LEU A 143 -1.86 15.81 7.60
C LEU A 143 -1.55 15.48 9.06
N VAL A 144 -1.87 14.26 9.50
CA VAL A 144 -1.68 13.86 10.89
C VAL A 144 -0.18 13.82 11.24
N ALA A 145 0.66 13.33 10.32
CA ALA A 145 2.10 13.33 10.52
C ALA A 145 2.65 14.76 10.68
N THR A 146 2.18 15.74 9.91
CA THR A 146 2.60 17.15 10.05
C THR A 146 2.24 17.70 11.43
N LEU A 147 1.02 17.45 11.92
CA LEU A 147 0.60 17.87 13.26
C LEU A 147 1.46 17.21 14.36
N ILE A 148 1.76 15.92 14.22
CA ILE A 148 2.60 15.17 15.16
C ILE A 148 4.04 15.69 15.15
N HIS A 149 4.59 16.04 13.99
CA HIS A 149 5.93 16.62 13.91
C HIS A 149 5.98 17.97 14.64
N ILE A 150 4.97 18.83 14.43
CA ILE A 150 4.85 20.11 15.14
C ILE A 150 4.76 19.90 16.65
N TYR A 151 3.89 18.99 17.10
CA TYR A 151 3.74 18.65 18.52
C TYR A 151 5.05 18.10 19.13
N SER A 152 5.75 17.24 18.38
CA SER A 152 7.02 16.64 18.80
C SER A 152 8.12 17.67 19.04
N MET A 153 8.10 18.81 18.34
CA MET A 153 9.12 19.85 18.53
C MET A 153 9.12 20.40 19.96
N GLY A 154 7.92 20.60 20.53
CA GLY A 154 7.75 21.05 21.91
C GLY A 154 7.92 19.92 22.91
N TYR A 155 7.32 18.75 22.64
CA TYR A 155 7.35 17.62 23.57
C TYR A 155 8.77 17.07 23.81
N MET A 156 9.59 16.95 22.76
CA MET A 156 10.94 16.39 22.86
C MET A 156 12.04 17.42 23.12
N HIS A 157 11.69 18.70 23.36
CA HIS A 157 12.65 19.82 23.35
C HIS A 157 13.87 19.62 24.28
N ASP A 158 13.66 18.97 25.42
CA ASP A 158 14.69 18.76 26.45
C ASP A 158 15.39 17.40 26.36
N ASP A 159 15.02 16.55 25.39
CA ASP A 159 15.64 15.23 25.22
C ASP A 159 16.99 15.32 24.49
N SER A 160 18.02 14.68 25.05
CA SER A 160 19.38 14.65 24.48
C SER A 160 19.47 13.99 23.09
N ARG A 161 18.53 13.12 22.74
CA ARG A 161 18.51 12.31 21.51
C ARG A 161 17.58 12.91 20.45
N TYR A 162 17.29 14.21 20.55
CA TYR A 162 16.41 14.96 19.65
C TYR A 162 16.61 14.67 18.14
N PRO A 163 17.84 14.67 17.58
CA PRO A 163 18.02 14.42 16.15
C PRO A 163 17.67 13.00 15.71
N ARG A 164 17.86 12.01 16.59
CA ARG A 164 17.53 10.61 16.30
C ARG A 164 16.03 10.40 16.22
N PHE A 165 15.28 11.08 17.08
CA PHE A 165 13.83 11.01 17.12
C PHE A 165 13.20 11.47 15.79
N PHE A 166 13.60 12.65 15.31
CA PHE A 166 13.11 13.19 14.04
C PHE A 166 13.55 12.38 12.83
N ALA A 167 14.77 11.83 12.82
CA ALA A 167 15.19 10.88 11.79
C ALA A 167 14.27 9.66 11.73
N PHE A 168 13.94 9.05 12.87
CA PHE A 168 13.04 7.90 12.89
C PHE A 168 11.61 8.28 12.50
N LEU A 169 11.11 9.46 12.86
CA LEU A 169 9.82 9.95 12.37
C LEU A 169 9.80 10.16 10.85
N SER A 170 10.85 10.77 10.28
CA SER A 170 10.99 10.97 8.83
C SER A 170 11.02 9.62 8.08
N LEU A 171 11.79 8.65 8.58
CA LEU A 171 11.84 7.30 8.02
C LEU A 171 10.50 6.58 8.13
N PHE A 172 9.81 6.74 9.26
CA PHE A 172 8.48 6.18 9.48
C PHE A 172 7.49 6.75 8.45
N CYS A 173 7.47 8.07 8.24
CA CYS A 173 6.61 8.70 7.24
C CYS A 173 6.94 8.24 5.82
N PHE A 174 8.23 8.17 5.44
CA PHE A 174 8.64 7.59 4.16
C PHE A 174 8.09 6.17 4.00
N SER A 175 8.23 5.33 5.02
CA SER A 175 7.78 3.94 4.96
C SER A 175 6.28 3.82 4.74
N MET A 176 5.49 4.63 5.44
CA MET A 176 4.03 4.63 5.31
C MET A 176 3.58 5.17 3.95
N LEU A 177 4.15 6.28 3.47
CA LEU A 177 3.80 6.84 2.17
C LEU A 177 4.24 5.91 1.01
N GLY A 178 5.40 5.25 1.16
CA GLY A 178 5.85 4.22 0.21
C GLY A 178 4.92 3.01 0.17
N LEU A 179 4.38 2.58 1.32
CA LEU A 179 3.37 1.52 1.39
C LEU A 179 2.12 1.90 0.60
N VAL A 180 1.62 3.12 0.77
CA VAL A 180 0.40 3.61 0.08
C VAL A 180 0.64 3.83 -1.42
N ALA A 181 1.84 4.24 -1.83
CA ALA A 181 2.17 4.41 -3.24
C ALA A 181 2.45 3.10 -4.00
N SER A 182 2.59 1.97 -3.30
CA SER A 182 3.10 0.74 -3.88
C SER A 182 2.21 0.19 -4.99
N SER A 183 2.79 0.00 -6.19
CA SER A 183 2.08 -0.57 -7.33
C SER A 183 1.96 -2.09 -7.31
N ASN A 184 2.75 -2.77 -6.48
CA ASN A 184 2.86 -4.23 -6.48
C ASN A 184 2.84 -4.78 -5.06
N VAL A 185 2.38 -6.02 -4.95
CA VAL A 185 2.31 -6.80 -3.72
C VAL A 185 3.67 -6.90 -3.01
N PHE A 186 4.75 -7.13 -3.77
CA PHE A 186 6.10 -7.23 -3.24
C PHE A 186 6.60 -5.91 -2.64
N MET A 187 6.30 -4.78 -3.29
CA MET A 187 6.67 -3.45 -2.82
C MET A 187 5.91 -3.10 -1.52
N ILE A 188 4.62 -3.47 -1.44
CA ILE A 188 3.86 -3.36 -0.19
C ILE A 188 4.59 -4.11 0.92
N PHE A 189 5.01 -5.36 0.70
CA PHE A 189 5.70 -6.15 1.73
C PHE A 189 7.00 -5.48 2.21
N ILE A 190 7.81 -4.91 1.31
CA ILE A 190 9.02 -4.18 1.69
C ILE A 190 8.70 -2.99 2.60
N PHE A 191 7.72 -2.17 2.22
CA PHE A 191 7.34 -1.00 3.03
C PHE A 191 6.61 -1.39 4.31
N TRP A 192 5.85 -2.48 4.30
CA TRP A 192 5.19 -3.08 5.45
C TRP A 192 6.16 -3.49 6.54
N GLU A 193 7.25 -4.14 6.12
CA GLU A 193 8.40 -4.49 6.93
C GLU A 193 9.10 -3.25 7.47
N LEU A 194 9.34 -2.25 6.60
CA LEU A 194 9.98 -1.00 6.99
C LEU A 194 9.16 -0.23 8.04
N VAL A 195 7.83 -0.16 7.91
CA VAL A 195 6.93 0.40 8.94
C VAL A 195 7.10 -0.35 10.27
N GLY A 196 7.25 -1.68 10.23
CA GLY A 196 7.52 -2.51 11.40
C GLY A 196 8.85 -2.17 12.08
N ILE A 197 9.92 -2.05 11.30
CA ILE A 197 11.25 -1.68 11.81
C ILE A 197 11.22 -0.27 12.41
N CYS A 198 10.58 0.69 11.75
CA CYS A 198 10.47 2.05 12.27
C CYS A 198 9.69 2.10 13.57
N SER A 199 8.60 1.32 13.69
CA SER A 199 7.84 1.22 14.94
C SER A 199 8.66 0.65 16.09
N TYR A 200 9.48 -0.38 15.84
CA TYR A 200 10.39 -0.95 16.82
C TYR A 200 11.40 0.09 17.34
N LEU A 201 12.01 0.85 16.42
CA LEU A 201 12.97 1.90 16.77
C LEU A 201 12.35 3.05 17.57
N LEU A 202 11.09 3.40 17.30
CA LEU A 202 10.39 4.48 17.98
C LEU A 202 9.79 4.06 19.33
N ILE A 203 9.24 2.84 19.45
CA ILE A 203 8.75 2.30 20.74
C ILE A 203 9.94 2.11 21.70
N GLY A 204 11.04 1.54 21.19
CA GLY A 204 12.27 1.33 21.94
C GLY A 204 13.18 2.56 22.03
N PHE A 205 12.66 3.78 21.81
CA PHE A 205 13.49 4.99 21.72
C PHE A 205 14.32 5.24 22.98
N TRP A 206 13.71 5.06 24.16
CA TRP A 206 14.40 5.09 25.45
C TRP A 206 14.89 3.69 25.85
N TYR A 207 15.85 3.17 25.08
CA TYR A 207 16.44 1.83 25.21
C TYR A 207 17.19 1.56 26.53
N GLU A 208 17.41 2.58 27.37
CA GLU A 208 18.04 2.43 28.69
C GLU A 208 17.13 1.70 29.67
N GLU A 209 15.82 1.86 29.51
CA GLU A 209 14.83 1.17 30.31
C GLU A 209 14.50 -0.18 29.68
N LYS A 210 14.76 -1.25 30.44
CA LYS A 210 14.51 -2.62 29.97
C LYS A 210 13.05 -2.85 29.58
N THR A 211 12.11 -2.23 30.30
CA THR A 211 10.67 -2.32 30.02
C THR A 211 10.34 -1.82 28.61
N ASN A 212 11.00 -0.77 28.14
CA ASN A 212 10.77 -0.19 26.81
C ASN A 212 11.34 -1.10 25.71
N CYS A 213 12.50 -1.71 25.98
CA CYS A 213 13.08 -2.72 25.09
C CYS A 213 12.19 -3.96 24.97
N ASP A 214 11.68 -4.46 26.09
CA ASP A 214 10.80 -5.64 26.13
C ASP A 214 9.48 -5.35 25.41
N ALA A 215 8.91 -4.16 25.58
CA ALA A 215 7.73 -3.70 24.85
C ALA A 215 7.97 -3.59 23.34
N ALA A 216 9.09 -2.99 22.92
CA ALA A 216 9.46 -2.89 21.50
C ALA A 216 9.66 -4.29 20.88
N ASN A 217 10.34 -5.19 21.58
CA ASN A 217 10.53 -6.58 21.14
C ASN A 217 9.20 -7.31 21.00
N LYS A 218 8.29 -7.19 21.98
CA LYS A 218 6.97 -7.79 21.91
C LYS A 218 6.18 -7.25 20.72
N ALA A 219 6.18 -5.94 20.50
CA ALA A 219 5.54 -5.34 19.33
C ALA A 219 6.13 -5.85 18.01
N PHE A 220 7.45 -5.92 17.91
CA PHE A 220 8.09 -6.41 16.70
C PHE A 220 7.79 -7.90 16.43
N ILE A 221 7.86 -8.76 17.45
CA ILE A 221 7.61 -10.20 17.32
C ILE A 221 6.15 -10.49 16.99
N VAL A 222 5.20 -9.83 17.66
CA VAL A 222 3.76 -10.09 17.42
C VAL A 222 3.36 -9.64 16.02
N ASN A 223 3.88 -8.49 15.56
CA ASN A 223 3.69 -8.07 14.17
C ASN A 223 4.32 -9.07 13.19
N ARG A 224 5.52 -9.58 13.49
CA ARG A 224 6.21 -10.58 12.66
C ARG A 224 5.43 -11.87 12.47
N ILE A 225 4.70 -12.32 13.49
CA ILE A 225 3.82 -13.49 13.38
C ILE A 225 2.73 -13.24 12.32
N GLY A 226 2.13 -12.04 12.30
CA GLY A 226 1.20 -11.64 11.24
C GLY A 226 1.88 -11.55 9.87
N ASP A 227 3.08 -10.95 9.82
CA ASP A 227 3.86 -10.77 8.58
C ASP A 227 4.22 -12.13 7.94
N VAL A 228 4.46 -13.18 8.74
CA VAL A 228 4.67 -14.56 8.24
C VAL A 228 3.41 -15.11 7.57
N GLY A 229 2.23 -14.88 8.17
CA GLY A 229 0.95 -15.25 7.55
C GLY A 229 0.75 -14.54 6.22
N MET A 230 1.05 -13.24 6.18
CA MET A 230 1.01 -12.44 4.95
C MET A 230 1.96 -13.01 3.90
N LEU A 231 3.21 -13.30 4.26
CA LEU A 231 4.20 -13.88 3.35
C LEU A 231 3.72 -15.21 2.76
N VAL A 232 3.11 -16.08 3.56
CA VAL A 232 2.50 -17.32 3.06
C VAL A 232 1.37 -17.02 2.07
N GLY A 233 0.48 -16.07 2.37
CA GLY A 233 -0.59 -15.65 1.47
C GLY A 233 -0.07 -15.10 0.14
N LEU A 234 0.93 -14.22 0.19
CA LEU A 234 1.60 -13.66 -0.99
C LEU A 234 2.33 -14.75 -1.80
N GLY A 235 2.98 -15.68 -1.11
CA GLY A 235 3.65 -16.82 -1.73
C GLY A 235 2.66 -17.70 -2.50
N LEU A 236 1.49 -18.02 -1.91
CA LEU A 236 0.45 -18.81 -2.57
C LEU A 236 -0.14 -18.11 -3.79
N LEU A 237 -0.41 -16.81 -3.69
CA LEU A 237 -0.86 -16.01 -4.84
C LEU A 237 0.19 -16.03 -5.95
N TRP A 238 1.46 -15.80 -5.61
CA TRP A 238 2.52 -15.76 -6.61
C TRP A 238 2.75 -17.12 -7.27
N THR A 239 2.79 -18.22 -6.51
CA THR A 239 2.94 -19.56 -7.08
C THR A 239 1.78 -19.96 -7.99
N SER A 240 0.59 -19.40 -7.74
CA SER A 240 -0.62 -19.71 -8.52
C SER A 240 -0.75 -18.80 -9.73
N LEU A 241 -0.64 -17.48 -9.55
CA LEU A 241 -0.92 -16.46 -10.57
C LEU A 241 0.31 -16.06 -11.39
N GLY A 242 1.51 -16.17 -10.83
CA GLY A 242 2.75 -15.75 -11.47
C GLY A 242 2.95 -14.24 -11.62
N THR A 243 2.03 -13.42 -11.12
CA THR A 243 2.11 -11.94 -11.13
C THR A 243 2.09 -11.36 -9.72
N PHE A 244 2.72 -10.19 -9.56
CA PHE A 244 2.69 -9.37 -8.34
C PHE A 244 1.93 -8.05 -8.54
N ASN A 245 1.39 -7.80 -9.73
CA ASN A 245 0.69 -6.57 -10.06
C ASN A 245 -0.76 -6.64 -9.57
N PHE A 246 -1.19 -5.63 -8.82
CA PHE A 246 -2.55 -5.57 -8.27
C PHE A 246 -3.63 -5.53 -9.33
N GLN A 247 -3.41 -4.77 -10.39
CA GLN A 247 -4.41 -4.58 -11.42
C GLN A 247 -4.64 -5.88 -12.19
N GLU A 248 -3.55 -6.56 -12.55
CA GLU A 248 -3.62 -7.86 -13.22
C GLU A 248 -4.33 -8.91 -12.36
N ILE A 249 -4.04 -8.95 -11.06
CA ILE A 249 -4.70 -9.86 -10.11
C ILE A 249 -6.20 -9.57 -10.06
N SER A 250 -6.58 -8.29 -9.96
CA SER A 250 -7.99 -7.89 -9.86
C SER A 250 -8.77 -8.19 -11.15
N GLU A 251 -8.25 -7.77 -12.30
CA GLU A 251 -8.90 -7.95 -13.60
C GLU A 251 -8.95 -9.43 -14.00
N GLY A 252 -7.92 -10.21 -13.68
CA GLY A 252 -7.91 -11.63 -14.05
C GLY A 252 -8.79 -12.52 -13.18
N LEU A 253 -9.07 -12.14 -11.92
CA LEU A 253 -9.92 -12.90 -11.01
C LEU A 253 -11.42 -12.62 -11.17
N HIS A 254 -11.81 -11.47 -11.74
CA HIS A 254 -13.22 -11.05 -11.84
C HIS A 254 -13.71 -10.98 -13.28
N GLY A 255 -15.00 -11.24 -13.46
CA GLY A 255 -15.69 -11.04 -14.73
C GLY A 255 -16.15 -9.58 -14.92
N PRO A 256 -16.80 -9.27 -16.05
CA PRO A 256 -17.35 -7.93 -16.34
C PRO A 256 -18.38 -7.44 -15.32
N THR A 257 -19.00 -8.36 -14.59
CA THR A 257 -20.00 -8.09 -13.54
C THR A 257 -19.37 -7.81 -12.17
N GLY A 258 -18.04 -7.92 -12.03
CA GLY A 258 -17.33 -7.77 -10.76
C GLY A 258 -17.41 -8.99 -9.84
N GLU A 259 -18.05 -10.08 -10.29
CA GLU A 259 -18.04 -11.36 -9.58
C GLU A 259 -16.79 -12.18 -9.92
N PHE A 260 -16.36 -13.05 -9.01
CA PHE A 260 -15.26 -13.99 -9.28
C PHE A 260 -15.57 -14.89 -10.48
N ASN A 261 -14.59 -15.10 -11.35
CA ASN A 261 -14.62 -16.07 -12.45
C ASN A 261 -14.58 -17.51 -11.91
N ARG A 262 -15.64 -17.93 -11.21
CA ARG A 262 -15.72 -19.19 -10.47
C ARG A 262 -16.60 -20.19 -11.21
N VAL A 263 -16.04 -21.36 -11.50
CA VAL A 263 -16.77 -22.55 -11.98
C VAL A 263 -16.66 -23.63 -10.92
N GLN A 264 -17.75 -23.88 -10.19
CA GLN A 264 -17.83 -24.83 -9.08
C GLN A 264 -16.80 -24.57 -7.95
N GLU A 265 -15.74 -25.36 -7.84
CA GLU A 265 -14.69 -25.23 -6.80
C GLU A 265 -13.38 -24.64 -7.35
N VAL A 266 -13.40 -24.13 -8.59
CA VAL A 266 -12.22 -23.61 -9.28
C VAL A 266 -12.45 -22.15 -9.66
N VAL A 267 -11.42 -21.34 -9.47
CA VAL A 267 -11.34 -19.95 -9.94
C VAL A 267 -10.41 -19.90 -11.15
N GLU A 268 -10.88 -19.26 -12.20
CA GLU A 268 -10.15 -19.10 -13.46
C GLU A 268 -9.53 -17.72 -13.55
N PHE A 269 -8.20 -17.68 -13.54
CA PHE A 269 -7.45 -16.45 -13.74
C PHE A 269 -7.14 -16.25 -15.22
N HIS A 270 -7.58 -15.10 -15.76
CA HIS A 270 -7.33 -14.69 -17.13
C HIS A 270 -6.30 -13.56 -17.14
N SER A 271 -5.12 -13.79 -17.74
CA SER A 271 -4.09 -12.75 -17.81
C SER A 271 -4.52 -11.60 -18.75
N PRO A 272 -4.50 -10.33 -18.31
CA PRO A 272 -4.87 -9.18 -19.16
C PRO A 272 -3.91 -8.90 -20.30
N GLU A 273 -2.64 -9.31 -20.19
CA GLU A 273 -1.63 -9.14 -21.27
C GLU A 273 -1.87 -10.08 -22.47
N ALA A 274 -2.78 -11.05 -22.34
CA ALA A 274 -3.13 -11.97 -23.42
C ALA A 274 -4.14 -11.34 -24.40
N GLY A 275 -3.76 -10.25 -25.05
CA GLY A 275 -4.45 -9.71 -26.24
C GLY A 275 -4.32 -10.59 -27.50
N ALA A 276 -3.86 -11.84 -27.38
CA ALA A 276 -3.71 -12.76 -28.49
C ALA A 276 -4.04 -14.20 -28.04
N GLU A 277 -4.78 -14.91 -28.89
CA GLU A 277 -5.28 -16.27 -28.76
C GLU A 277 -4.40 -17.25 -27.95
N HIS A 278 -5.06 -18.11 -27.14
CA HIS A 278 -4.60 -19.44 -26.70
C HIS A 278 -3.76 -19.63 -25.42
N VAL A 279 -3.66 -18.67 -24.49
CA VAL A 279 -3.19 -19.03 -23.13
C VAL A 279 -4.36 -19.60 -22.32
N PRO A 280 -4.32 -20.89 -21.90
CA PRO A 280 -5.39 -21.45 -21.08
C PRO A 280 -5.46 -20.70 -19.74
N PRO A 281 -6.68 -20.45 -19.20
CA PRO A 281 -6.82 -19.77 -17.92
C PRO A 281 -6.11 -20.56 -16.83
N VAL A 282 -5.43 -19.85 -15.93
CA VAL A 282 -4.79 -20.50 -14.80
C VAL A 282 -5.86 -20.85 -13.79
N GLN A 283 -6.06 -22.14 -13.59
CA GLN A 283 -7.06 -22.67 -12.68
C GLN A 283 -6.46 -22.82 -11.28
N MET A 284 -7.12 -22.23 -10.30
CA MET A 284 -6.78 -22.43 -8.89
C MET A 284 -8.00 -22.93 -8.10
N PRO A 285 -7.82 -23.88 -7.17
CA PRO A 285 -8.90 -24.26 -6.27
C PRO A 285 -9.37 -23.06 -5.43
N TYR A 286 -10.69 -22.91 -5.28
CA TYR A 286 -11.29 -21.80 -4.51
C TYR A 286 -10.78 -21.76 -3.07
N TRP A 287 -10.63 -22.92 -2.43
CA TRP A 287 -10.10 -23.03 -1.08
C TRP A 287 -8.65 -22.50 -0.97
N LEU A 288 -7.84 -22.66 -2.02
CA LEU A 288 -6.45 -22.19 -2.03
C LEU A 288 -6.40 -20.66 -2.07
N LEU A 289 -7.27 -20.04 -2.87
CA LEU A 289 -7.46 -18.59 -2.89
C LEU A 289 -7.95 -18.08 -1.52
N SER A 290 -8.89 -18.79 -0.88
CA SER A 290 -9.32 -18.45 0.48
C SER A 290 -8.19 -18.53 1.50
N VAL A 291 -7.34 -19.57 1.43
CA VAL A 291 -6.15 -19.68 2.31
C VAL A 291 -5.16 -18.54 2.04
N ALA A 292 -4.95 -18.18 0.77
CA ALA A 292 -4.09 -17.06 0.41
C ALA A 292 -4.63 -15.73 0.96
N GLY A 293 -5.94 -15.49 0.83
CA GLY A 293 -6.62 -14.32 1.39
C GLY A 293 -6.57 -14.26 2.92
N LEU A 294 -6.77 -15.39 3.62
CA LEU A 294 -6.60 -15.48 5.07
C LEU A 294 -5.16 -15.20 5.50
N GLY A 295 -4.17 -15.68 4.73
CA GLY A 295 -2.75 -15.37 4.95
C GLY A 295 -2.48 -13.87 4.89
N ILE A 296 -2.93 -13.19 3.83
CA ILE A 296 -2.83 -11.73 3.69
C ILE A 296 -3.50 -11.03 4.87
N PHE A 297 -4.71 -11.46 5.22
CA PHE A 297 -5.46 -10.88 6.33
C PHE A 297 -4.77 -11.09 7.70
N ALA A 298 -4.04 -12.18 7.90
CA ALA A 298 -3.25 -12.39 9.12
C ALA A 298 -2.18 -11.28 9.32
N GLY A 299 -1.62 -10.77 8.22
CA GLY A 299 -0.79 -9.57 8.25
C GLY A 299 -1.56 -8.36 8.78
N CYS A 300 -2.73 -8.08 8.19
CA CYS A 300 -3.61 -6.99 8.62
C CYS A 300 -3.95 -7.08 10.11
N VAL A 301 -4.30 -8.27 10.60
CA VAL A 301 -4.60 -8.53 12.03
C VAL A 301 -3.40 -8.16 12.92
N GLY A 302 -2.19 -8.49 12.50
CA GLY A 302 -0.95 -8.13 13.21
C GLY A 302 -0.77 -6.62 13.35
N LYS A 303 -0.68 -5.90 12.22
CA LYS A 303 -0.42 -4.45 12.20
C LYS A 303 -1.55 -3.60 12.76
N SER A 304 -2.80 -4.03 12.56
CA SER A 304 -3.98 -3.35 13.11
C SER A 304 -4.30 -3.77 14.53
N ALA A 305 -3.48 -4.63 15.15
CA ALA A 305 -3.66 -5.11 16.52
C ALA A 305 -5.07 -5.65 16.78
N GLN A 306 -5.60 -6.43 15.83
CA GLN A 306 -6.89 -7.10 15.99
C GLN A 306 -6.74 -8.38 16.80
N PHE A 307 -7.85 -8.91 17.33
CA PHE A 307 -7.84 -10.20 18.00
C PHE A 307 -7.39 -11.30 17.01
N PRO A 308 -6.44 -12.19 17.37
CA PRO A 308 -5.82 -12.37 18.70
C PRO A 308 -4.52 -11.58 18.93
N LEU A 309 -3.93 -10.97 17.89
CA LEU A 309 -2.63 -10.30 17.94
C LEU A 309 -2.63 -8.91 18.59
N HIS A 310 -3.74 -8.45 19.18
CA HIS A 310 -3.89 -7.15 19.85
C HIS A 310 -2.92 -6.84 21.01
N VAL A 311 -2.31 -7.86 21.60
CA VAL A 311 -1.58 -7.76 22.88
C VAL A 311 -0.34 -6.88 22.87
N TRP A 312 0.16 -6.48 21.70
CA TRP A 312 1.32 -5.59 21.60
C TRP A 312 0.97 -4.11 21.69
N LEU A 313 -0.26 -3.74 21.33
CA LEU A 313 -0.68 -2.35 21.19
C LEU A 313 -0.64 -1.58 22.52
N PRO A 314 -1.10 -2.15 23.66
CA PRO A 314 -1.00 -1.45 24.95
C PRO A 314 0.45 -1.20 25.37
N ASP A 315 1.35 -2.13 25.09
CA ASP A 315 2.76 -2.03 25.50
C ASP A 315 3.53 -1.03 24.62
N ALA A 316 3.06 -0.78 23.39
CA ALA A 316 3.63 0.25 22.52
C ALA A 316 3.56 1.67 23.11
N MET A 317 2.74 1.88 24.16
CA MET A 317 2.68 3.12 24.94
C MET A 317 3.93 3.39 25.79
N ALA A 318 4.90 2.46 25.80
CA ALA A 318 6.23 2.70 26.37
C ALA A 318 7.06 3.76 25.60
N GLY A 319 6.72 3.99 24.33
CA GLY A 319 7.36 5.02 23.51
C GLY A 319 6.92 6.45 23.88
N PRO A 320 7.60 7.47 23.34
CA PRO A 320 7.17 8.87 23.51
C PRO A 320 5.73 9.08 23.00
N THR A 321 4.95 9.94 23.67
CA THR A 321 3.53 10.18 23.31
C THR A 321 3.30 10.53 21.82
N PRO A 322 4.15 11.31 21.13
CA PRO A 322 3.98 11.55 19.69
C PRO A 322 4.08 10.27 18.83
N VAL A 323 4.84 9.27 19.27
CA VAL A 323 4.97 7.97 18.58
C VAL A 323 3.67 7.20 18.67
N SER A 324 3.10 7.09 19.88
CA SER A 324 1.80 6.45 20.09
C SER A 324 0.74 7.13 19.24
N ALA A 325 0.69 8.46 19.22
CA ALA A 325 -0.23 9.21 18.36
C ALA A 325 -0.08 8.82 16.87
N LEU A 326 1.16 8.71 16.38
CA LEU A 326 1.41 8.37 14.98
C LEU A 326 1.01 6.93 14.64
N ILE A 327 1.39 5.97 15.48
CA ILE A 327 1.15 4.54 15.30
C ILE A 327 -0.35 4.23 15.35
N HIS A 328 -1.07 4.80 16.32
CA HIS A 328 -2.48 4.49 16.55
C HIS A 328 -3.45 5.29 15.68
N ALA A 329 -3.14 6.54 15.34
CA ALA A 329 -4.11 7.39 14.66
C ALA A 329 -4.01 7.34 13.13
N ALA A 330 -2.79 7.28 12.57
CA ALA A 330 -2.60 7.58 11.15
C ALA A 330 -1.85 6.54 10.33
N THR A 331 -1.14 5.61 10.96
CA THR A 331 -0.13 4.85 10.23
C THR A 331 -0.21 3.34 10.40
N MET A 332 0.39 2.78 11.43
CA MET A 332 0.58 1.34 11.57
C MET A 332 -0.75 0.59 11.59
N VAL A 333 -1.71 1.07 12.37
CA VAL A 333 -3.04 0.47 12.43
C VAL A 333 -3.82 0.70 11.13
N ALA A 334 -3.69 1.90 10.54
CA ALA A 334 -4.34 2.26 9.29
C ALA A 334 -3.78 1.50 8.09
N ALA A 335 -2.51 1.07 8.13
CA ALA A 335 -1.88 0.27 7.08
C ALA A 335 -2.58 -1.08 6.89
N GLY A 336 -2.98 -1.75 7.99
CA GLY A 336 -3.75 -2.99 7.88
C GLY A 336 -5.15 -2.78 7.30
N VAL A 337 -5.83 -1.69 7.67
CA VAL A 337 -7.13 -1.32 7.08
C VAL A 337 -6.99 -0.98 5.58
N TYR A 338 -5.96 -0.20 5.22
CA TYR A 338 -5.63 0.10 3.84
C TYR A 338 -5.38 -1.18 3.03
N LEU A 339 -4.62 -2.13 3.59
CA LEU A 339 -4.34 -3.40 2.92
C LEU A 339 -5.61 -4.23 2.71
N VAL A 340 -6.53 -4.24 3.68
CA VAL A 340 -7.85 -4.88 3.52
C VAL A 340 -8.63 -4.27 2.36
N GLY A 341 -8.68 -2.93 2.27
CA GLY A 341 -9.32 -2.24 1.16
C GLY A 341 -8.67 -2.54 -0.19
N ARG A 342 -7.33 -2.57 -0.22
CA ARG A 342 -6.56 -2.80 -1.45
C ARG A 342 -6.64 -4.25 -1.97
N PHE A 343 -6.67 -5.22 -1.07
CA PHE A 343 -6.83 -6.65 -1.39
C PHE A 343 -8.28 -7.11 -1.41
N PHE A 344 -9.25 -6.20 -1.30
CA PHE A 344 -10.68 -6.55 -1.37
C PHE A 344 -11.04 -7.42 -2.59
N PRO A 345 -10.53 -7.15 -3.81
CA PRO A 345 -10.79 -8.04 -4.95
C PRO A 345 -10.27 -9.47 -4.76
N VAL A 346 -9.25 -9.68 -3.94
CA VAL A 346 -8.69 -11.04 -3.72
C VAL A 346 -9.51 -11.82 -2.68
N PHE A 347 -10.29 -11.14 -1.83
CA PHE A 347 -10.98 -11.78 -0.72
C PHE A 347 -12.26 -12.51 -1.14
N THR A 348 -12.17 -13.84 -1.13
CA THR A 348 -13.32 -14.73 -1.28
C THR A 348 -14.36 -14.55 -0.16
N ALA A 349 -15.61 -14.95 -0.39
CA ALA A 349 -16.69 -14.84 0.59
C ALA A 349 -16.38 -15.44 1.98
N PRO A 350 -15.71 -16.61 2.10
CA PRO A 350 -15.28 -17.12 3.40
C PRO A 350 -14.29 -16.21 4.13
N VAL A 351 -13.39 -15.56 3.39
CA VAL A 351 -12.41 -14.60 3.95
C VAL A 351 -13.14 -13.36 4.45
N LEU A 352 -14.05 -12.80 3.64
CA LEU A 352 -14.87 -11.65 4.04
C LEU A 352 -15.73 -11.94 5.27
N LEU A 353 -16.28 -13.14 5.37
CA LEU A 353 -17.02 -13.59 6.55
C LEU A 353 -16.11 -13.65 7.79
N TYR A 354 -14.89 -14.16 7.64
CA TYR A 354 -13.92 -14.18 8.73
C TYR A 354 -13.53 -12.76 9.15
N ILE A 355 -13.25 -11.87 8.21
CA ILE A 355 -12.99 -10.44 8.45
C ILE A 355 -14.13 -9.82 9.25
N ALA A 356 -15.38 -10.07 8.84
CA ALA A 356 -16.56 -9.57 9.54
C ALA A 356 -16.67 -10.08 10.99
N TYR A 357 -16.27 -11.33 11.26
CA TYR A 357 -16.28 -11.89 12.62
C TYR A 357 -15.13 -11.40 13.50
N THR A 358 -13.92 -11.27 12.95
CA THR A 358 -12.74 -10.88 13.74
C THR A 358 -12.57 -9.38 13.88
N GLY A 359 -13.17 -8.61 12.99
CA GLY A 359 -12.89 -7.20 12.85
C GLY A 359 -13.86 -6.52 11.91
N GLY A 360 -15.15 -6.49 12.27
CA GLY A 360 -16.01 -5.38 11.83
C GLY A 360 -15.26 -4.09 12.16
N ILE A 361 -14.74 -3.44 11.12
CA ILE A 361 -14.03 -2.16 11.19
C ILE A 361 -14.96 -1.10 11.75
#